data_AF-A0A4P7Y9F2-F1
#
_entry.id   AF-A0A4P7Y9F2-F1
#
_cell.length_a   1.000
_cell.length_b   1.000
_cell.length_c   1.000
_cell.angle_alpha   90.00
_cell.angle_beta   90.00
_cell.angle_gamma   90.00
#
_symmetry.space_group_name_H-M   'P 1'
#
loop_
_entity.id
_entity.type
_entity.pdbx_description
1 polymer ?
#
loop_
_entity_poly.entity_id
_entity_poly.type
_entity_poly.pdbx_seq_one_letter_code
_entity_poly.pdbx_strand_id
1 'polypeptide(L)'
;MTPAVVQTFATEQYTANASLYLLLDPLADCAEDDPLHIDTLRQSLGNDALTGLRRPDLVHTPQACPVLVTLATAGAKPSEYLLSLSALRAKEDERRSRRYVCGWLSSTATATTVSSHLIELGHLPTSVGTAFFPVYEPLRLELLVATLKFGETGSWWPIHQWLFPTSSGGSSCLIGQPGTSVDFSPFTSAIQQNAGLVSSLLGAWRHAVSLPLTYAPRSLARRYFATSSSCCSGLRADT
;
A
#
# COMPACT_ATOMS: atom_id res chain seq x y z
N MET A 1 0.35 -7.90 -3.20
CA MET A 1 -0.29 -7.37 -4.43
C MET A 1 -0.06 -8.30 -5.61
N THR A 2 -1.06 -8.54 -6.46
CA THR A 2 -0.92 -9.35 -7.70
C THR A 2 -1.54 -8.60 -8.89
N PRO A 3 -1.10 -8.88 -10.13
CA PRO A 3 -1.72 -8.31 -11.33
C PRO A 3 -3.24 -8.53 -11.39
N ALA A 4 -3.71 -9.71 -11.02
CA ALA A 4 -5.15 -10.03 -11.03
C ALA A 4 -5.97 -9.11 -10.12
N VAL A 5 -5.49 -8.80 -8.91
CA VAL A 5 -6.21 -7.88 -7.99
C VAL A 5 -6.33 -6.48 -8.59
N VAL A 6 -5.26 -5.97 -9.18
CA VAL A 6 -5.23 -4.63 -9.79
C VAL A 6 -6.09 -4.57 -11.05
N GLN A 7 -6.08 -5.62 -11.87
CA GLN A 7 -6.92 -5.72 -13.07
C GLN A 7 -8.42 -5.83 -12.75
N THR A 8 -8.78 -6.61 -11.72
CA THR A 8 -10.17 -6.69 -11.24
C THR A 8 -10.63 -5.32 -10.75
N PHE A 9 -9.84 -4.66 -9.89
CA PHE A 9 -10.11 -3.30 -9.43
C PHE A 9 -10.35 -2.36 -10.61
N ALA A 10 -9.43 -2.32 -11.58
CA ALA A 10 -9.52 -1.46 -12.76
C ALA A 10 -10.77 -1.73 -13.61
N THR A 11 -11.18 -3.00 -13.74
CA THR A 11 -12.38 -3.40 -14.49
C THR A 11 -13.66 -2.91 -13.82
N GLU A 12 -13.72 -2.99 -12.49
CA GLU A 12 -14.83 -2.44 -11.70
C GLU A 12 -14.93 -0.93 -11.87
N GLN A 13 -13.79 -0.21 -11.84
CA GLN A 13 -13.78 1.25 -12.00
C GLN A 13 -14.18 1.70 -13.41
N TYR A 14 -13.73 0.97 -14.43
CA TYR A 14 -14.16 1.16 -15.80
C TYR A 14 -15.69 1.04 -15.93
N THR A 15 -16.27 0.01 -15.31
CA THR A 15 -17.73 -0.22 -15.30
C THR A 15 -18.47 0.92 -14.58
N ALA A 16 -17.88 1.46 -13.50
CA ALA A 16 -18.41 2.60 -12.77
C ALA A 16 -18.21 3.96 -13.48
N ASN A 17 -17.60 3.96 -14.67
CA ASN A 17 -17.27 5.17 -15.45
C ASN A 17 -16.43 6.19 -14.66
N ALA A 18 -15.54 5.71 -13.80
CA ALA A 18 -14.59 6.54 -13.05
C ALA A 18 -13.24 6.60 -13.78
N SER A 19 -12.49 7.70 -13.58
CA SER A 19 -11.10 7.76 -14.01
C SER A 19 -10.23 6.91 -13.07
N LEU A 20 -9.20 6.27 -13.63
CA LEU A 20 -8.27 5.43 -12.93
C LEU A 20 -6.89 6.08 -12.90
N TYR A 21 -6.35 6.20 -11.69
CA TYR A 21 -5.05 6.81 -11.43
C TYR A 21 -4.09 5.82 -10.77
N LEU A 22 -2.80 5.99 -11.04
CA LEU A 22 -1.69 5.32 -10.38
C LEU A 22 -0.84 6.36 -9.67
N LEU A 23 -0.61 6.19 -8.37
CA LEU A 23 0.22 7.09 -7.59
C LEU A 23 1.64 6.51 -7.46
N LEU A 24 2.62 7.27 -7.94
CA LEU A 24 4.03 6.92 -7.92
C LEU A 24 4.82 7.90 -7.04
N ASP A 25 5.80 7.41 -6.29
CA ASP A 25 6.70 8.24 -5.48
C ASP A 25 8.16 8.11 -5.96
N PRO A 26 8.69 9.10 -6.71
CA PRO A 26 10.07 9.12 -7.20
C PRO A 26 11.14 9.16 -6.11
N LEU A 27 10.77 9.39 -4.84
CA LEU A 27 11.70 9.23 -3.72
C LEU A 27 12.04 7.77 -3.41
N ALA A 28 11.36 6.81 -4.04
CA ALA A 28 11.77 5.42 -4.08
C ALA A 28 12.49 5.13 -5.40
N ASP A 29 13.51 4.26 -5.36
CA ASP A 29 14.30 3.94 -6.54
C ASP A 29 13.45 3.31 -7.64
N CYS A 30 13.54 3.84 -8.86
CA CYS A 30 13.02 3.27 -10.10
C CYS A 30 14.11 3.44 -11.16
N ALA A 31 14.43 2.37 -11.89
CA ALA A 31 15.49 2.43 -12.90
C ALA A 31 15.04 3.31 -14.07
N GLU A 32 15.96 4.04 -14.70
CA GLU A 32 15.65 4.96 -15.80
C GLU A 32 15.05 4.24 -17.02
N ASP A 33 15.41 2.97 -17.22
CA ASP A 33 14.90 2.10 -18.28
C ASP A 33 13.61 1.34 -17.89
N ASP A 34 13.13 1.50 -16.65
CA ASP A 34 11.87 0.90 -16.21
C ASP A 34 10.69 1.55 -16.97
N PRO A 35 9.74 0.78 -17.52
CA PRO A 35 8.59 1.35 -18.20
C PRO A 35 7.64 2.16 -17.30
N LEU A 36 7.74 2.02 -15.97
CA LEU A 36 7.05 2.87 -14.99
C LEU A 36 7.86 4.12 -14.58
N HIS A 37 9.07 4.30 -15.10
CA HIS A 37 9.84 5.51 -14.88
C HIS A 37 9.04 6.72 -15.38
N ILE A 38 9.06 7.82 -14.63
CA ILE A 38 8.21 8.99 -14.88
C ILE A 38 8.43 9.56 -16.29
N ASP A 39 9.67 9.59 -16.78
CA ASP A 39 9.96 10.10 -18.11
C ASP A 39 9.46 9.17 -19.22
N THR A 40 9.55 7.85 -19.02
CA THR A 40 9.02 6.83 -19.95
C THR A 40 7.49 6.88 -20.01
N LEU A 41 6.84 7.08 -18.86
CA LEU A 41 5.39 7.30 -18.79
C LEU A 41 4.98 8.60 -19.46
N ARG A 42 5.75 9.68 -19.29
CA ARG A 42 5.48 10.96 -19.98
C ARG A 42 5.58 10.83 -21.50
N GLN A 43 6.56 10.08 -21.99
CA GLN A 43 6.72 9.83 -23.43
C GLN A 43 5.59 8.97 -24.00
N SER A 44 5.11 7.98 -23.24
CA SER A 44 4.09 7.03 -23.72
C SER A 44 2.65 7.51 -23.56
N LEU A 45 2.32 8.20 -22.47
CA LEU A 45 0.96 8.65 -22.14
C LEU A 45 0.72 10.14 -22.45
N GLY A 46 1.80 10.90 -22.70
CA GLY A 46 1.74 12.35 -22.85
C GLY A 46 1.79 13.10 -21.52
N ASN A 47 2.18 14.37 -21.58
CA ASN A 47 2.39 15.19 -20.39
C ASN A 47 1.11 15.40 -19.56
N ASP A 48 -0.04 15.52 -20.23
CA ASP A 48 -1.32 15.80 -19.57
C ASP A 48 -1.83 14.62 -18.72
N ALA A 49 -1.29 13.41 -18.94
CA ALA A 49 -1.60 12.24 -18.13
C ALA A 49 -0.89 12.26 -16.76
N LEU A 50 0.14 13.10 -16.58
CA LEU A 50 0.95 13.13 -15.37
C LEU A 50 0.67 14.41 -14.57
N THR A 51 0.16 14.26 -13.35
CA THR A 51 -0.08 15.37 -12.42
C THR A 51 0.81 15.23 -11.19
N GLY A 52 1.74 16.16 -10.97
CA GLY A 52 2.61 16.16 -9.80
C GLY A 52 1.90 16.58 -8.51
N LEU A 53 2.11 15.83 -7.43
CA LEU A 53 1.67 16.17 -6.08
C LEU A 53 2.63 17.19 -5.47
N ARG A 54 2.20 18.45 -5.38
CA ARG A 54 3.02 19.55 -4.87
C ARG A 54 3.24 19.42 -3.37
N ARG A 55 4.30 18.70 -3.00
CA ARG A 55 4.72 18.52 -1.61
C ARG A 55 5.31 19.81 -1.04
N PRO A 56 4.86 20.26 0.14
CA PRO A 56 5.40 21.46 0.76
C PRO A 56 6.86 21.30 1.21
N ASP A 57 7.30 20.08 1.53
CA ASP A 57 8.67 19.78 1.93
C ASP A 57 9.64 19.59 0.74
N LEU A 58 9.13 19.53 -0.49
CA LEU A 58 9.94 19.35 -1.71
C LEU A 58 9.81 20.51 -2.69
N VAL A 59 9.44 21.71 -2.23
CA VAL A 59 9.23 22.91 -3.09
C VAL A 59 10.44 23.23 -3.97
N HIS A 60 11.66 22.95 -3.49
CA HIS A 60 12.90 23.19 -4.24
C HIS A 60 13.33 22.03 -5.14
N THR A 61 12.63 20.89 -5.08
CA THR A 61 12.95 19.66 -5.82
C THR A 61 11.68 19.05 -6.42
N PRO A 62 10.94 19.78 -7.29
CA PRO A 62 9.63 19.36 -7.78
C PRO A 62 9.64 18.04 -8.55
N GLN A 63 10.77 17.65 -9.15
CA GLN A 63 10.96 16.36 -9.81
C GLN A 63 10.97 15.16 -8.85
N ALA A 64 11.21 15.40 -7.56
CA ALA A 64 11.15 14.38 -6.52
C ALA A 64 9.75 14.25 -5.90
N CYS A 65 8.81 15.11 -6.31
CA CYS A 65 7.42 15.00 -5.86
C CYS A 65 6.75 13.75 -6.44
N PRO A 66 5.83 13.12 -5.68
CA PRO A 66 4.99 12.05 -6.20
C PRO A 66 4.20 12.51 -7.42
N VAL A 67 3.85 11.55 -8.27
CA VAL A 67 3.12 11.80 -9.51
C VAL A 67 1.87 10.93 -9.54
N LEU A 68 0.74 11.57 -9.80
CA LEU A 68 -0.52 10.92 -10.13
C LEU A 68 -0.58 10.73 -11.64
N VAL A 69 -0.51 9.48 -12.08
CA VAL A 69 -0.56 9.09 -13.49
C VAL A 69 -1.97 8.66 -13.84
N THR A 70 -2.58 9.28 -14.85
CA THR A 70 -3.90 8.93 -15.37
C THR A 70 -3.76 7.71 -16.28
N LEU A 71 -4.14 6.53 -15.79
CA LEU A 71 -4.09 5.28 -16.56
C LEU A 71 -5.29 5.13 -17.50
N ALA A 72 -6.44 5.69 -17.12
CA ALA A 72 -7.63 5.78 -17.95
C ALA A 72 -8.50 6.95 -17.48
N THR A 73 -9.09 7.66 -18.44
CA THR A 73 -10.20 8.59 -18.18
C THR A 73 -11.52 7.82 -18.10
N ALA A 74 -12.55 8.46 -17.54
CA ALA A 74 -13.90 7.91 -17.52
C ALA A 74 -14.33 7.41 -18.92
N GLY A 75 -14.73 6.14 -19.00
CA GLY A 75 -15.19 5.48 -20.21
C GLY A 75 -14.08 4.91 -21.10
N ALA A 76 -12.80 5.13 -20.76
CA ALA A 76 -11.66 4.53 -21.46
C ALA A 76 -11.20 3.26 -20.76
N LYS A 77 -10.85 2.21 -21.53
CA LYS A 77 -10.30 0.98 -20.97
C LYS A 77 -8.82 1.21 -20.57
N PRO A 78 -8.40 0.89 -19.34
CA PRO A 78 -7.01 1.03 -18.93
C PRO A 78 -6.09 -0.01 -19.58
N SER A 79 -4.82 0.35 -19.72
CA SER A 79 -3.78 -0.55 -20.25
C SER A 79 -3.50 -1.72 -19.30
N GLU A 80 -3.86 -2.94 -19.70
CA GLU A 80 -3.59 -4.17 -18.94
C GLU A 80 -2.09 -4.37 -18.68
N TYR A 81 -1.25 -3.93 -19.62
CA TYR A 81 0.20 -3.96 -19.47
C TYR A 81 0.68 -3.09 -18.30
N LEU A 82 0.27 -1.82 -18.24
CA LEU A 82 0.66 -0.90 -17.17
C LEU A 82 0.09 -1.33 -15.80
N LEU A 83 -1.14 -1.87 -15.78
CA LEU A 83 -1.74 -2.43 -14.57
C LEU A 83 -0.92 -3.62 -14.04
N SER A 84 -0.50 -4.52 -14.94
CA SER A 84 0.31 -5.68 -14.56
C SER A 84 1.69 -5.26 -14.06
N LEU A 85 2.34 -4.34 -14.77
CA LEU A 85 3.67 -3.86 -14.43
C LEU A 85 3.68 -3.14 -13.08
N SER A 86 2.72 -2.24 -12.85
CA SER A 86 2.59 -1.55 -11.55
C SER A 86 2.31 -2.52 -10.41
N ALA A 87 1.52 -3.57 -10.63
CA ALA A 87 1.26 -4.58 -9.61
C ALA A 87 2.51 -5.41 -9.27
N LEU A 88 3.30 -5.78 -10.28
CA LEU A 88 4.59 -6.47 -10.11
C LEU A 88 5.57 -5.57 -9.35
N ARG A 89 5.68 -4.30 -9.74
CA ARG A 89 6.55 -3.33 -9.05
C ARG A 89 6.18 -3.17 -7.58
N ALA A 90 4.88 -3.03 -7.27
CA ALA A 90 4.40 -2.96 -5.89
C ALA A 90 4.74 -4.22 -5.07
N LYS A 91 4.82 -5.39 -5.74
CA LYS A 91 5.21 -6.66 -5.11
C LYS A 91 6.71 -6.74 -4.85
N GLU A 92 7.53 -6.27 -5.78
CA GLU A 92 9.00 -6.19 -5.62
C GLU A 92 9.39 -5.25 -4.47
N ASP A 93 8.71 -4.12 -4.37
CA ASP A 93 8.96 -3.10 -3.34
C ASP A 93 8.41 -3.47 -1.96
N GLU A 94 7.73 -4.62 -1.80
CA GLU A 94 7.04 -5.01 -0.56
C GLU A 94 7.94 -4.91 0.69
N ARG A 95 9.21 -5.28 0.53
CA ARG A 95 10.22 -5.31 1.60
C ARG A 95 10.99 -4.01 1.77
N ARG A 96 10.86 -3.06 0.85
CA ARG A 96 11.57 -1.78 0.91
C ARG A 96 10.91 -0.84 1.91
N SER A 97 11.72 0.03 2.50
CA SER A 97 11.26 1.06 3.45
C SER A 97 10.46 2.16 2.77
N ARG A 98 10.76 2.42 1.48
CA ARG A 98 9.98 3.27 0.56
C ARG A 98 9.54 2.43 -0.63
N ARG A 99 8.34 2.69 -1.13
CA ARG A 99 7.72 1.94 -2.22
C ARG A 99 7.42 2.90 -3.36
N TYR A 100 7.82 2.55 -4.57
CA TYR A 100 7.60 3.39 -5.74
C TYR A 100 6.11 3.47 -6.08
N VAL A 101 5.40 2.34 -6.04
CA VAL A 101 3.94 2.31 -6.22
C VAL A 101 3.24 2.53 -4.89
N CYS A 102 2.58 3.67 -4.75
CA CYS A 102 1.82 4.03 -3.56
C CYS A 102 0.38 3.51 -3.58
N GLY A 103 -0.20 3.32 -4.76
CA GLY A 103 -1.52 2.70 -4.93
C GLY A 103 -2.22 3.08 -6.22
N TRP A 104 -3.42 2.54 -6.39
CA TRP A 104 -4.33 2.83 -7.50
C TRP A 104 -5.59 3.49 -6.95
N LEU A 105 -6.04 4.55 -7.61
CA LEU A 105 -7.13 5.39 -7.15
C LEU A 105 -8.19 5.50 -8.22
N SER A 106 -9.45 5.57 -7.81
CA SER A 106 -10.55 5.91 -8.70
C SER A 106 -11.26 7.17 -8.24
N SER A 107 -11.64 8.02 -9.20
CA SER A 107 -12.40 9.23 -8.92
C SER A 107 -13.08 9.73 -10.18
N THR A 108 -14.21 10.43 -10.01
CA THR A 108 -14.81 11.26 -11.06
C THR A 108 -14.24 12.68 -11.07
N ALA A 109 -13.47 13.06 -10.04
CA ALA A 109 -12.76 14.33 -10.01
C ALA A 109 -11.52 14.32 -10.92
N THR A 110 -11.05 15.52 -11.27
CA THR A 110 -9.84 15.69 -12.10
C THR A 110 -8.58 15.25 -11.36
N ALA A 111 -7.52 14.89 -12.09
CA ALA A 111 -6.23 14.56 -11.51
C ALA A 111 -5.68 15.68 -10.61
N THR A 112 -5.89 16.96 -10.96
CA THR A 112 -5.51 18.12 -10.15
C THR A 112 -6.27 18.17 -8.83
N THR A 113 -7.58 17.90 -8.84
CA THR A 113 -8.40 17.86 -7.63
C THR A 113 -7.96 16.70 -6.72
N VAL A 114 -7.78 15.50 -7.28
CA VAL A 114 -7.30 14.33 -6.53
C VAL A 114 -5.91 14.58 -5.94
N SER A 115 -5.00 15.15 -6.73
CA SER A 115 -3.65 15.50 -6.27
C SER A 115 -3.68 16.52 -5.13
N SER A 116 -4.53 17.54 -5.21
CA SER A 116 -4.64 18.56 -4.14
C SER A 116 -5.20 17.93 -2.86
N HIS A 117 -6.22 17.09 -3.00
CA HIS A 117 -6.80 16.37 -1.88
C HIS A 117 -5.81 15.42 -1.20
N LEU A 118 -4.98 14.69 -1.96
CA LEU A 118 -3.91 13.84 -1.40
C LEU A 118 -2.89 14.64 -0.57
N ILE A 119 -2.58 15.88 -0.98
CA ILE A 119 -1.71 16.78 -0.20
C ILE A 119 -2.43 17.28 1.06
N GLU A 120 -3.70 17.66 0.95
CA GLU A 120 -4.53 18.09 2.09
C GLU A 120 -4.68 17.00 3.14
N LEU A 121 -4.88 15.74 2.74
CA LEU A 121 -4.89 14.59 3.65
C LEU A 121 -3.60 14.44 4.46
N GLY A 122 -2.48 14.93 3.93
CA GLY A 122 -1.18 14.91 4.60
C GLY A 122 -1.01 16.00 5.65
N HIS A 123 -1.86 17.02 5.67
CA HIS A 123 -1.80 18.10 6.66
C HIS A 123 -2.53 17.68 7.95
N LEU A 124 -1.76 17.23 8.94
CA LEU A 124 -2.30 16.71 10.19
C LEU A 124 -2.04 17.65 11.38
N PRO A 125 -2.97 17.73 12.34
CA PRO A 125 -2.80 18.58 13.52
C PRO A 125 -1.77 18.01 14.49
N THR A 126 -1.00 18.90 15.09
CA THR A 126 0.06 18.64 16.08
C THR A 126 -0.17 19.51 17.32
N SER A 127 0.64 19.34 18.36
CA SER A 127 0.56 20.19 19.56
C SER A 127 0.89 21.67 19.32
N VAL A 128 1.56 22.01 18.21
CA VAL A 128 2.05 23.36 17.90
C VAL A 128 1.44 23.96 16.62
N GLY A 129 0.44 23.30 16.03
CA GLY A 129 -0.17 23.71 14.76
C GLY A 129 -0.35 22.53 13.82
N THR A 130 -0.09 22.70 12.52
CA THR A 130 -0.27 21.65 11.51
C THR A 130 1.07 21.29 10.89
N ALA A 131 1.31 20.00 10.64
CA ALA A 131 2.50 19.50 9.95
C ALA A 131 2.10 18.63 8.76
N PHE A 132 2.96 18.58 7.74
CA PHE A 132 2.76 17.73 6.58
C PHE A 132 3.41 16.35 6.79
N PHE A 133 2.65 15.30 6.51
CA PHE A 133 3.09 13.93 6.44
C PHE A 133 2.67 13.32 5.10
N PRO A 134 3.53 12.57 4.41
CA PRO A 134 3.18 11.95 3.13
C PRO A 134 2.29 10.71 3.34
N VAL A 135 1.05 10.91 3.82
CA VAL A 135 0.12 9.84 4.21
C VAL A 135 -0.28 8.93 3.07
N TYR A 136 -0.01 9.32 1.82
CA TYR A 136 -0.21 8.49 0.65
C TYR A 136 0.85 7.38 0.51
N GLU A 137 1.97 7.44 1.23
CA GLU A 137 2.94 6.34 1.29
C GLU A 137 2.26 5.10 1.91
N PRO A 138 2.40 3.89 1.36
CA PRO A 138 1.55 2.76 1.76
C PRO A 138 1.55 2.43 3.26
N LEU A 139 2.72 2.46 3.91
CA LEU A 139 2.80 2.21 5.36
C LEU A 139 2.16 3.36 6.16
N ARG A 140 2.35 4.61 5.73
CA ARG A 140 1.76 5.76 6.39
C ARG A 140 0.24 5.77 6.25
N LEU A 141 -0.26 5.36 5.09
CA LEU A 141 -1.70 5.19 4.85
C LEU A 141 -2.29 4.12 5.75
N GLU A 142 -1.64 2.96 5.84
CA GLU A 142 -2.04 1.87 6.74
C GLU A 142 -2.08 2.33 8.20
N LEU A 143 -1.06 3.07 8.64
CA LEU A 143 -1.01 3.66 9.98
C LEU A 143 -2.07 4.74 10.20
N LEU A 144 -2.37 5.57 9.19
CA LEU A 144 -3.43 6.57 9.27
C LEU A 144 -4.78 5.90 9.47
N VAL A 145 -5.09 4.88 8.67
CA VAL A 145 -6.32 4.09 8.76
C VAL A 145 -6.44 3.43 10.13
N ALA A 146 -5.34 2.92 10.70
CA ALA A 146 -5.31 2.33 12.04
C ALA A 146 -5.62 3.31 13.19
N THR A 147 -5.61 4.62 12.93
CA THR A 147 -5.98 5.65 13.93
C THR A 147 -7.46 6.02 13.91
N LEU A 148 -8.22 5.56 12.92
CA LEU A 148 -9.66 5.82 12.83
C LEU A 148 -10.42 5.08 13.93
N LYS A 149 -11.46 5.70 14.49
CA LYS A 149 -12.34 5.03 15.46
C LYS A 149 -13.24 4.03 14.76
N PHE A 150 -13.80 3.11 15.54
CA PHE A 150 -14.80 2.17 15.04
C PHE A 150 -15.97 2.91 14.39
N GLY A 151 -16.24 2.59 13.12
CA GLY A 151 -17.31 3.20 12.33
C GLY A 151 -16.93 4.52 11.64
N GLU A 152 -15.76 5.09 11.88
CA GLU A 152 -15.27 6.23 11.10
C GLU A 152 -14.76 5.75 9.73
N THR A 153 -15.28 6.38 8.67
CA THR A 153 -14.73 6.31 7.33
C THR A 153 -13.88 7.57 7.12
N GLY A 154 -12.58 7.40 6.86
CA GLY A 154 -11.66 8.53 6.70
C GLY A 154 -12.08 9.51 5.61
N SER A 155 -11.47 10.70 5.60
CA SER A 155 -11.78 11.80 4.67
C SER A 155 -11.31 11.54 3.23
N TRP A 156 -11.55 10.36 2.66
CA TRP A 156 -10.96 9.94 1.38
C TRP A 156 -11.60 10.60 0.16
N TRP A 157 -12.81 11.13 0.28
CA TRP A 157 -13.50 11.78 -0.83
C TRP A 157 -12.74 13.03 -1.31
N PRO A 158 -12.47 13.19 -2.63
CA PRO A 158 -13.21 12.64 -3.77
C PRO A 158 -12.65 11.33 -4.34
N ILE A 159 -11.73 10.65 -3.67
CA ILE A 159 -11.25 9.33 -4.08
C ILE A 159 -12.34 8.32 -3.73
N HIS A 160 -13.00 7.75 -4.73
CA HIS A 160 -14.07 6.76 -4.54
C HIS A 160 -13.52 5.46 -3.98
N GLN A 161 -12.42 4.99 -4.57
CA GLN A 161 -11.73 3.81 -4.09
C GLN A 161 -10.21 4.02 -4.17
N TRP A 162 -9.50 3.59 -3.14
CA TRP A 162 -8.03 3.62 -3.09
C TRP A 162 -7.51 2.22 -2.73
N LEU A 163 -7.07 1.50 -3.74
CA LEU A 163 -6.37 0.23 -3.59
C LEU A 163 -4.88 0.48 -3.32
N PHE A 164 -4.35 -0.08 -2.23
CA PHE A 164 -2.92 0.10 -1.90
C PHE A 164 -2.30 -1.19 -1.35
N PRO A 165 -0.98 -1.39 -1.54
CA PRO A 165 -0.27 -2.55 -1.00
C PRO A 165 -0.05 -2.39 0.51
N THR A 166 -0.37 -3.41 1.30
CA THR A 166 -0.17 -3.37 2.76
C THR A 166 1.25 -3.78 3.16
N SER A 167 1.62 -3.50 4.40
CA SER A 167 2.87 -3.91 5.04
C SER A 167 2.99 -5.45 5.13
N SER A 168 1.85 -6.15 5.20
CA SER A 168 1.74 -7.61 5.26
C SER A 168 1.92 -8.33 3.90
N GLY A 169 2.12 -7.59 2.81
CA GLY A 169 2.25 -8.15 1.45
C GLY A 169 0.93 -8.39 0.71
N GLY A 170 -0.19 -8.12 1.38
CA GLY A 170 -1.54 -8.13 0.82
C GLY A 170 -1.89 -6.85 0.06
N SER A 171 -3.16 -6.49 0.15
CA SER A 171 -3.75 -5.26 -0.39
C SER A 171 -4.93 -4.86 0.49
N SER A 172 -5.21 -3.57 0.57
CA SER A 172 -6.43 -3.03 1.17
C SER A 172 -7.05 -2.00 0.23
N CYS A 173 -8.36 -1.81 0.35
CA CYS A 173 -9.10 -0.83 -0.45
C CYS A 173 -9.87 0.09 0.48
N LEU A 174 -9.60 1.39 0.40
CA LEU A 174 -10.37 2.41 1.12
C LEU A 174 -11.51 2.87 0.22
N ILE A 175 -12.68 3.11 0.81
CA ILE A 175 -13.87 3.59 0.11
C ILE A 175 -14.17 5.01 0.59
N GLY A 176 -14.12 5.99 -0.31
CA GLY A 176 -14.49 7.36 -0.01
C GLY A 176 -15.99 7.58 -0.22
N GLN A 177 -16.59 8.36 0.68
CA GLN A 177 -18.00 8.72 0.62
C GLN A 177 -18.16 10.25 0.67
N PRO A 178 -19.10 10.82 -0.09
CA PRO A 178 -19.39 12.24 0.02
C PRO A 178 -19.80 12.63 1.43
N GLY A 179 -19.34 13.79 1.90
CA GLY A 179 -19.75 14.35 3.20
C GLY A 179 -19.13 13.68 4.43
N THR A 180 -18.27 12.67 4.26
CA THR A 180 -17.48 12.11 5.37
C THR A 180 -16.23 12.96 5.60
N SER A 181 -16.10 13.50 6.81
CA SER A 181 -14.89 14.17 7.28
C SER A 181 -14.52 13.59 8.63
N VAL A 182 -13.25 13.24 8.78
CA VAL A 182 -12.65 12.83 10.04
C VAL A 182 -11.74 13.95 10.54
N ASP A 183 -11.98 14.35 11.78
CA ASP A 183 -11.07 15.22 12.51
C ASP A 183 -9.92 14.38 13.06
N PHE A 184 -8.78 14.46 12.40
CA PHE A 184 -7.56 13.85 12.92
C PHE A 184 -7.15 14.52 14.23
N SER A 185 -6.56 13.74 15.14
CA SER A 185 -6.11 14.25 16.43
C SER A 185 -4.58 14.35 16.46
N PRO A 186 -3.98 15.06 17.44
CA PRO A 186 -2.52 15.04 17.64
C PRO A 186 -1.94 13.64 17.81
N PHE A 187 -2.74 12.65 18.25
CA PHE A 187 -2.34 11.25 18.29
C PHE A 187 -2.05 10.70 16.89
N THR A 188 -2.85 11.05 15.88
CA THR A 188 -2.63 10.64 14.49
C THR A 188 -1.26 11.12 14.00
N SER A 189 -0.91 12.38 14.26
CA SER A 189 0.41 12.94 13.93
C SER A 189 1.55 12.24 14.68
N ALA A 190 1.36 11.90 15.96
CA ALA A 190 2.35 11.15 16.73
C ALA A 190 2.61 9.76 16.11
N ILE A 191 1.57 9.07 15.63
CA ILE A 191 1.75 7.81 14.88
C ILE A 191 2.53 8.05 13.58
N GLN A 192 2.21 9.10 12.83
CA GLN A 192 2.91 9.44 11.59
C GLN A 192 4.38 9.79 11.79
N GLN A 193 4.75 10.42 12.91
CA GLN A 193 6.15 10.66 13.28
C GLN A 193 6.92 9.35 13.51
N ASN A 194 6.24 8.32 14.03
CA ASN A 194 6.83 7.02 14.32
C ASN A 194 6.86 6.05 13.12
N ALA A 195 6.35 6.45 11.94
CA ALA A 195 6.29 5.59 10.76
C ALA A 195 7.66 4.98 10.37
N GLY A 196 8.75 5.74 10.55
CA GLY A 196 10.12 5.26 10.32
C GLY A 196 10.50 4.12 11.27
N LEU A 197 10.21 4.25 12.56
CA LEU A 197 10.46 3.21 13.57
C LEU A 197 9.64 1.96 13.30
N VAL A 198 8.36 2.12 12.95
CA VAL A 198 7.48 1.00 12.56
C VAL A 198 8.04 0.28 11.34
N SER A 199 8.49 1.02 10.32
CA SER A 199 9.12 0.46 9.12
C SER A 199 10.37 -0.36 9.46
N SER A 200 11.25 0.18 10.31
CA SER A 200 12.46 -0.51 10.78
C SER A 200 12.13 -1.79 11.56
N LEU A 201 11.15 -1.73 12.47
CA LEU A 201 10.71 -2.90 13.24
C LEU A 201 10.16 -4.00 12.32
N LEU A 202 9.29 -3.63 11.36
CA LEU A 202 8.75 -4.57 10.38
C LEU A 202 9.84 -5.16 9.48
N GLY A 203 10.86 -4.38 9.13
CA GLY A 203 12.03 -4.85 8.39
C GLY A 203 12.82 -5.89 9.20
N ALA A 204 13.16 -5.56 10.45
CA ALA A 204 13.89 -6.45 11.35
C ALA A 204 13.12 -7.75 11.63
N TRP A 205 11.81 -7.65 11.88
CA TRP A 205 10.94 -8.80 12.10
C TRP A 205 10.90 -9.73 10.89
N ARG A 206 10.70 -9.18 9.67
CA ARG A 206 10.70 -9.96 8.43
C ARG A 206 12.04 -10.63 8.19
N HIS A 207 13.14 -9.94 8.49
CA HIS A 207 14.47 -10.53 8.40
C HIS A 207 14.62 -11.71 9.38
N ALA A 208 14.26 -11.52 10.66
CA ALA A 208 14.35 -12.56 11.68
C ALA A 208 13.54 -13.82 11.33
N VAL A 209 12.32 -13.66 10.82
CA VAL A 209 11.45 -14.79 10.41
C VAL A 209 11.93 -15.45 9.11
N SER A 210 12.69 -14.73 8.26
CA SER A 210 13.27 -15.30 7.04
C SER A 210 14.53 -16.13 7.29
N LEU A 211 15.15 -16.03 8.47
CA LEU A 211 16.28 -16.85 8.83
C LEU A 211 15.79 -18.29 9.11
N PRO A 212 16.49 -19.31 8.60
CA PRO A 212 16.17 -20.69 8.96
C PRO A 212 16.31 -20.83 10.48
N LEU A 213 15.36 -21.53 11.11
CA LEU A 213 15.43 -21.90 12.53
C LEU A 213 16.69 -22.74 12.74
N THR A 214 17.76 -22.05 13.08
CA THR A 214 19.05 -22.65 13.35
C THR A 214 18.94 -23.08 14.81
N TYR A 215 18.68 -24.38 15.02
CA TYR A 215 18.61 -25.06 16.32
C TYR A 215 17.20 -25.32 16.90
N ALA A 216 16.65 -26.50 16.61
CA ALA A 216 15.89 -27.25 17.59
C ALA A 216 16.81 -28.39 18.09
N PRO A 217 17.24 -28.40 19.37
CA PRO A 217 18.00 -29.54 19.88
C PRO A 217 17.14 -30.80 19.79
N ARG A 218 17.68 -31.84 19.14
CA ARG A 218 17.04 -33.16 18.95
C ARG A 218 16.62 -33.87 20.27
N SER A 219 16.91 -33.31 21.44
CA SER A 219 16.64 -33.92 22.73
C SER A 219 15.19 -33.81 23.21
N LEU A 220 14.32 -33.01 22.58
CA LEU A 220 12.89 -32.92 22.96
C LEU A 220 11.94 -33.75 22.07
N ALA A 221 12.40 -34.31 20.95
CA ALA A 221 11.56 -35.13 20.07
C ALA A 221 11.30 -36.56 20.58
N ARG A 222 11.85 -36.96 21.74
CA ARG A 222 11.70 -38.32 22.30
C ARG A 222 10.72 -38.46 23.47
N ARG A 223 9.98 -37.40 23.84
CA ARG A 223 9.11 -37.44 25.03
C ARG A 223 7.62 -37.13 24.81
N TYR A 224 7.16 -37.14 23.56
CA TYR A 224 5.71 -37.01 23.25
C TYR A 224 5.12 -38.11 22.34
N PHE A 225 5.89 -39.13 21.95
CA PHE A 225 5.40 -40.28 21.17
C PHE A 225 5.73 -41.64 21.83
N ALA A 226 5.75 -41.70 23.16
CA ALA A 226 5.98 -42.94 23.90
C ALA A 226 4.96 -43.15 25.02
N THR A 227 3.67 -42.93 24.73
CA THR A 227 2.56 -43.47 25.51
C THR A 227 1.33 -43.67 24.62
N SER A 228 1.41 -44.56 23.63
CA SER A 228 0.21 -45.19 23.03
C SER A 228 0.59 -46.35 22.10
N SER A 229 1.36 -47.32 22.58
CA SER A 229 1.48 -48.63 21.91
C SER A 229 2.11 -49.65 22.86
N SER A 230 1.35 -50.07 23.85
CA SER A 230 1.58 -51.36 24.53
C SER A 230 0.31 -51.77 25.27
N CYS A 231 -0.65 -52.27 24.50
CA CYS A 231 -1.67 -53.21 24.96
C CYS A 231 -2.49 -53.62 23.73
N CYS A 232 -1.93 -54.54 22.93
CA CYS A 232 -2.68 -55.46 22.07
C CYS A 232 -1.68 -56.22 21.20
N SER A 233 -1.18 -57.36 21.69
CA SER A 233 -1.04 -58.59 20.89
C SER A 233 -0.34 -59.67 21.71
N GLY A 234 -1.03 -60.79 21.90
CA GLY A 234 -0.39 -62.05 22.23
C GLY A 234 -1.13 -62.92 23.22
N LEU A 235 -2.23 -63.57 22.79
CA LEU A 235 -2.44 -65.00 23.05
C LEU A 235 -3.52 -65.54 22.11
N ARG A 236 -3.08 -66.40 21.20
CA ARG A 236 -3.91 -67.29 20.37
C ARG A 236 -4.04 -68.63 21.10
N ALA A 237 -5.20 -69.26 20.86
CA ALA A 237 -5.43 -70.68 20.63
C ALA A 237 -5.50 -71.65 21.84
N ASP A 238 -6.71 -72.21 21.94
CA ASP A 238 -7.06 -73.63 22.01
C ASP A 238 -7.20 -74.34 23.36
N THR A 239 -8.37 -74.99 23.46
CA THR A 239 -8.92 -75.95 24.44
C THR A 239 -9.38 -75.46 25.81
#